data_AF-A0A9Q0L7C4-F1
#
_entry.id   AF-A0A9Q0L7C4-F1
#
_cell.length_a   1.000
_cell.length_b   1.000
_cell.length_c   1.000
_cell.angle_alpha   90.00
_cell.angle_beta   90.00
_cell.angle_gamma   90.00
#
_symmetry.space_group_name_H-M   'P 1'
#
loop_
_entity.id
_entity.type
_entity.pdbx_description
1 polymer ?
#
loop_
_entity_poly.entity_id
_entity_poly.type
_entity_poly.pdbx_seq_one_letter_code
_entity_poly.pdbx_strand_id
1 'polypeptide(L)'
;MKTTFSQVNKKNINKKAIEIRDCLKNEELEFISFDTEFSGGLKPINLQNKPEEIHAEYISIAKSFALLQVGISFFFFHKENKEDTKETRKLYCKTYNFWIIPKKYFKSDTQSLLFLLSHNFSFDKHLEKSIQFLPENRIKEKKEEKEKENSEILPEELLLILMKEIFITKKEKKGFVPIVGHNALYDLYFVYQQLLNDIPDFSSFMKLLDETMPLFFDTKYLSSSFLSIPAFLHLPDVYRGAININKEKNLFEIVEMETNTSYHDAGYDSYVTGFSFAIFRELISKENLKKSTKHFFFGDFFFQDKK
;
A
#
# COMPACT_ATOMS: atom_id res chain seq x y z
N MET A 1 -0.08 -2.21 -24.00
CA MET A 1 -0.19 -2.56 -22.57
C MET A 1 -1.37 -1.79 -21.99
N LYS A 2 -2.05 -2.33 -20.97
CA LYS A 2 -3.25 -1.69 -20.39
C LYS A 2 -3.12 -1.61 -18.89
N THR A 3 -3.65 -0.52 -18.33
CA THR A 3 -3.87 -0.42 -16.90
C THR A 3 -5.12 -1.22 -16.52
N THR A 4 -5.05 -1.99 -15.44
CA THR A 4 -6.12 -2.92 -15.07
C THR A 4 -6.44 -2.88 -13.59
N PHE A 5 -7.73 -2.98 -13.25
CA PHE A 5 -8.21 -3.21 -11.90
C PHE A 5 -8.66 -4.67 -11.73
N SER A 6 -8.43 -5.28 -10.57
CA SER A 6 -8.91 -6.62 -10.26
C SER A 6 -9.28 -6.77 -8.79
N GLN A 7 -10.52 -7.17 -8.54
CA GLN A 7 -10.94 -7.61 -7.20
C GLN A 7 -10.35 -8.99 -6.89
N VAL A 8 -9.69 -9.13 -5.74
CA VAL A 8 -9.18 -10.39 -5.19
C VAL A 8 -10.03 -10.80 -3.99
N ASN A 9 -10.46 -12.06 -3.99
CA ASN A 9 -11.34 -12.65 -2.98
C ASN A 9 -11.10 -14.16 -2.85
N LYS A 10 -11.79 -14.82 -1.92
CA LYS A 10 -11.53 -16.24 -1.60
C LYS A 10 -11.74 -17.21 -2.77
N LYS A 11 -12.53 -16.83 -3.78
CA LYS A 11 -12.82 -17.67 -4.95
C LYS A 11 -11.76 -17.56 -6.04
N ASN A 12 -11.02 -16.45 -6.11
CA ASN A 12 -10.10 -16.17 -7.22
C ASN A 12 -8.65 -15.92 -6.82
N ILE A 13 -8.32 -15.93 -5.52
CA ILE A 13 -6.96 -15.67 -5.03
C ILE A 13 -5.91 -16.58 -5.68
N ASN A 14 -6.21 -17.86 -5.92
CA ASN A 14 -5.27 -18.78 -6.59
C ASN A 14 -4.89 -18.32 -7.99
N LYS A 15 -5.87 -17.89 -8.79
CA LYS A 15 -5.62 -17.35 -10.13
C LYS A 15 -4.85 -16.02 -10.05
N LYS A 16 -5.28 -15.13 -9.15
CA LYS A 16 -4.68 -13.81 -9.00
C LYS A 16 -3.26 -13.86 -8.46
N ALA A 17 -2.92 -14.86 -7.64
CA ALA A 17 -1.57 -15.10 -7.16
C ALA A 17 -0.56 -15.31 -8.30
N ILE A 18 -0.97 -16.02 -9.36
CA ILE A 18 -0.14 -16.23 -10.55
C ILE A 18 0.11 -14.88 -11.23
N GLU A 19 -0.96 -14.12 -11.50
CA GLU A 19 -0.88 -12.80 -12.14
C GLU A 19 -0.02 -11.80 -11.34
N ILE A 20 -0.12 -11.83 -10.00
CA ILE A 20 0.69 -11.00 -9.08
C ILE A 20 2.16 -11.39 -9.15
N ARG A 21 2.48 -12.70 -9.12
CA ARG A 21 3.87 -13.15 -9.23
C ARG A 21 4.49 -12.81 -10.57
N ASP A 22 3.70 -12.79 -11.65
CA ASP A 22 4.15 -12.31 -12.95
C ASP A 22 4.46 -10.80 -12.91
N CYS A 23 3.66 -10.01 -12.19
CA CYS A 23 3.96 -8.59 -11.93
C CYS A 23 5.28 -8.43 -11.19
N LEU A 24 5.48 -9.22 -10.12
CA LEU A 24 6.71 -9.22 -9.31
C LEU A 24 7.93 -9.67 -10.09
N LYS A 25 7.79 -10.54 -11.10
CA LYS A 25 8.90 -11.02 -11.95
C LYS A 25 9.20 -10.09 -13.11
N ASN A 26 8.25 -9.28 -13.56
CA ASN A 26 8.44 -8.35 -14.69
C ASN A 26 9.60 -7.36 -14.43
N GLU A 27 10.55 -7.28 -15.36
CA GLU A 27 11.73 -6.40 -15.31
C GLU A 27 11.38 -4.91 -15.44
N GLU A 28 10.22 -4.60 -16.04
CA GLU A 28 9.68 -3.24 -16.12
C GLU A 28 9.06 -2.77 -14.80
N LEU A 29 8.95 -3.63 -13.78
CA LEU A 29 8.44 -3.22 -12.47
C LEU A 29 9.36 -2.16 -11.86
N GLU A 30 8.77 -1.03 -11.50
CA GLU A 30 9.50 0.12 -11.00
C GLU A 30 9.23 0.40 -9.52
N PHE A 31 7.99 0.24 -9.07
CA PHE A 31 7.59 0.37 -7.68
C PHE A 31 6.21 -0.26 -7.47
N ILE A 32 5.83 -0.41 -6.20
CA ILE A 32 4.53 -0.88 -5.77
C ILE A 32 3.93 0.21 -4.87
N SER A 33 2.66 0.52 -5.07
CA SER A 33 1.93 1.39 -4.16
C SER A 33 0.80 0.63 -3.49
N PHE A 34 0.38 1.07 -2.31
CA PHE A 34 -0.69 0.46 -1.57
C PHE A 34 -1.51 1.48 -0.78
N ASP A 35 -2.71 1.08 -0.43
CA ASP A 35 -3.64 1.80 0.44
C ASP A 35 -4.56 0.77 1.11
N THR A 36 -5.24 1.13 2.20
CA THR A 36 -6.06 0.19 2.95
C THR A 36 -7.34 0.79 3.53
N GLU A 37 -8.35 -0.06 3.73
CA GLU A 37 -9.61 0.31 4.40
C GLU A 37 -9.78 -0.44 5.71
N PHE A 38 -10.26 0.24 6.75
CA PHE A 38 -10.36 -0.30 8.10
C PHE A 38 -11.80 -0.30 8.64
N SER A 39 -12.09 -1.20 9.58
CA SER A 39 -13.37 -1.19 10.31
C SER A 39 -13.50 -0.05 11.32
N GLY A 40 -12.42 0.69 11.56
CA GLY A 40 -12.40 1.78 12.51
C GLY A 40 -11.03 2.07 13.10
N GLY A 41 -11.02 2.90 14.14
CA GLY A 41 -9.82 3.24 14.90
C GLY A 41 -9.05 4.44 14.33
N LEU A 42 -9.62 5.14 13.35
CA LEU A 42 -9.09 6.38 12.80
C LEU A 42 -9.19 7.49 13.86
N LYS A 43 -8.19 7.58 14.72
CA LYS A 43 -8.07 8.63 15.73
C LYS A 43 -6.97 9.60 15.34
N PRO A 44 -7.18 10.92 15.49
CA PRO A 44 -6.10 11.88 15.34
C PRO A 44 -5.05 11.58 16.43
N ILE A 45 -3.81 11.31 16.01
CA ILE A 45 -2.70 11.16 16.94
C ILE A 45 -2.40 12.51 17.57
N ASN A 46 -2.17 12.51 18.87
CA ASN A 46 -1.48 13.63 19.48
C ASN A 46 0.03 13.54 19.20
N LEU A 47 0.51 14.27 18.20
CA LEU A 47 1.92 14.30 17.81
C LEU A 47 2.85 14.88 18.90
N GLN A 48 2.31 15.41 19.99
CA GLN A 48 3.09 15.80 21.17
C GLN A 48 3.50 14.60 22.04
N ASN A 49 2.88 13.43 21.85
CA ASN A 49 3.23 12.22 22.57
C ASN A 49 4.61 11.70 22.11
N LYS A 50 5.24 10.89 22.95
CA LYS A 50 6.52 10.26 22.59
C LYS A 50 6.32 9.23 21.47
N PRO A 51 7.32 9.01 20.59
CA PRO A 51 7.24 8.02 19.52
C PRO A 51 6.82 6.63 20.02
N GLU A 52 7.32 6.20 21.17
CA GLU A 52 7.00 4.91 21.78
C GLU A 52 5.55 4.81 22.26
N GLU A 53 4.97 5.92 22.72
CA GLU A 53 3.57 5.99 23.14
C GLU A 53 2.63 5.88 21.94
N ILE A 54 2.97 6.58 20.86
CA ILE A 54 2.22 6.54 19.58
C ILE A 54 2.31 5.16 18.95
N HIS A 55 3.51 4.58 18.96
CA HIS A 55 3.75 3.22 18.52
C HIS A 55 2.89 2.21 19.30
N ALA A 56 2.85 2.30 20.64
CA ALA A 56 2.01 1.43 21.46
C ALA A 56 0.51 1.63 21.18
N GLU A 57 0.07 2.87 20.98
CA GLU A 57 -1.31 3.17 20.60
C GLU A 57 -1.69 2.55 19.25
N TYR A 58 -0.83 2.70 18.24
CA TYR A 58 -1.05 2.13 16.91
C TYR A 58 -1.12 0.60 16.93
N ILE A 59 -0.25 -0.06 17.68
CA ILE A 59 -0.33 -1.52 17.89
C ILE A 59 -1.65 -1.90 18.54
N SER A 60 -2.07 -1.18 19.59
CA SER A 60 -3.32 -1.45 20.32
C SER A 60 -4.53 -1.34 19.39
N ILE A 61 -4.54 -0.32 18.53
CA ILE A 61 -5.60 -0.10 17.56
C ILE A 61 -5.58 -1.19 16.46
N ALA A 62 -4.41 -1.47 15.88
CA ALA A 62 -4.24 -2.49 14.84
C ALA A 62 -4.57 -3.91 15.33
N LYS A 63 -4.44 -4.19 16.64
CA LYS A 63 -4.90 -5.45 17.26
C LYS A 63 -6.41 -5.50 17.50
N SER A 64 -7.06 -4.33 17.59
CA SER A 64 -8.46 -4.21 18.00
C SER A 64 -9.42 -4.10 16.82
N PHE A 65 -9.08 -3.32 15.80
CA PHE A 65 -9.91 -3.08 14.61
C PHE A 65 -9.47 -4.00 13.46
N ALA A 66 -10.25 -4.07 12.39
CA ALA A 66 -9.99 -4.96 11.26
C ALA A 66 -9.49 -4.20 10.03
N LEU A 67 -8.51 -4.79 9.36
CA LEU A 67 -8.19 -4.50 7.98
C LEU A 67 -9.24 -5.17 7.07
N LEU A 68 -9.95 -4.38 6.27
CA LEU A 68 -11.05 -4.84 5.41
C LEU A 68 -10.62 -4.93 3.95
N GLN A 69 -9.86 -3.95 3.47
CA GLN A 69 -9.31 -3.98 2.12
C GLN A 69 -7.82 -3.65 2.12
N VAL A 70 -7.11 -4.25 1.17
CA VAL A 70 -5.73 -3.87 0.83
C VAL A 70 -5.66 -3.68 -0.66
N GLY A 71 -5.47 -2.45 -1.12
CA GLY A 71 -5.25 -2.12 -2.50
C GLY A 71 -3.76 -2.16 -2.82
N ILE A 72 -3.37 -2.87 -3.87
CA ILE A 72 -1.97 -2.98 -4.28
C ILE A 72 -1.88 -2.72 -5.77
N SER A 73 -1.05 -1.76 -6.16
CA SER A 73 -0.85 -1.38 -7.56
C SER A 73 0.63 -1.50 -7.93
N PHE A 74 0.90 -2.33 -8.93
CA PHE A 74 2.23 -2.55 -9.50
C PHE A 74 2.43 -1.60 -10.68
N PHE A 75 3.48 -0.78 -10.66
CA PHE A 75 3.73 0.25 -11.69
C PHE A 75 4.89 -0.12 -12.60
N PHE A 76 4.66 0.10 -13.90
CA PHE A 76 5.59 -0.29 -14.96
C PHE A 76 5.83 0.86 -15.93
N PHE A 77 7.09 1.10 -16.27
CA PHE A 77 7.46 2.00 -17.36
C PHE A 77 7.83 1.20 -18.59
N HIS A 78 7.03 1.33 -19.64
CA HIS A 78 7.34 0.80 -20.96
C HIS A 78 7.97 1.88 -21.84
N LYS A 79 9.04 1.51 -22.54
CA LYS A 79 9.70 2.36 -23.53
C LYS A 79 9.16 2.02 -24.91
N GLU A 80 8.61 3.00 -25.61
CA GLU A 80 8.14 2.83 -26.97
C GLU A 80 9.12 3.56 -27.92
N ASN A 81 9.84 2.78 -28.74
CA ASN A 81 10.68 3.32 -29.80
C ASN A 81 9.79 3.58 -31.02
N LYS A 82 9.49 4.84 -31.31
CA LYS A 82 8.88 5.25 -32.57
C LYS A 82 9.99 5.69 -33.51
N GLU A 83 9.99 5.14 -34.72
CA GLU A 83 11.07 5.27 -35.72
C GLU A 83 11.39 6.73 -36.12
N ASP A 84 10.56 7.72 -35.76
CA ASP A 84 10.75 9.13 -36.13
C ASP A 84 10.44 10.17 -35.02
N THR A 85 10.30 9.78 -33.75
CA THR A 85 10.06 10.74 -32.64
C THR A 85 10.92 10.48 -31.40
N LYS A 86 11.12 11.52 -30.56
CA LYS A 86 11.73 11.38 -29.22
C LYS A 86 11.15 10.15 -28.48
N GLU A 87 12.02 9.37 -27.85
CA GLU A 87 11.64 8.20 -27.03
C GLU A 87 10.54 8.59 -26.03
N THR A 88 9.33 8.03 -26.20
CA THR A 88 8.19 8.27 -25.30
C THR A 88 8.07 7.13 -24.31
N ARG A 89 8.02 7.45 -23.02
CA ARG A 89 7.75 6.48 -21.94
C ARG A 89 6.25 6.45 -21.65
N LYS A 90 5.71 5.25 -21.49
CA LYS A 90 4.33 5.00 -21.06
C LYS A 90 4.34 4.40 -19.67
N LEU A 91 3.58 5.01 -18.75
CA LEU A 91 3.34 4.46 -17.42
C LEU A 91 1.98 3.77 -17.38
N TYR A 92 1.96 2.52 -16.95
CA TYR A 92 0.74 1.76 -16.70
C TYR A 92 0.87 1.01 -15.38
N CYS A 93 -0.26 0.58 -14.82
CA CYS A 93 -0.24 -0.23 -13.60
C CYS A 93 -1.22 -1.40 -13.63
N LYS A 94 -0.96 -2.39 -12.78
CA LYS A 94 -1.91 -3.48 -12.49
C LYS A 94 -2.29 -3.40 -11.03
N THR A 95 -3.57 -3.16 -10.77
CA THR A 95 -4.14 -2.94 -9.45
C THR A 95 -4.95 -4.14 -9.00
N TYR A 96 -4.71 -4.57 -7.76
CA TYR A 96 -5.39 -5.68 -7.10
C TYR A 96 -5.96 -5.17 -5.78
N ASN A 97 -7.29 -5.10 -5.68
CA ASN A 97 -7.95 -4.79 -4.42
C ASN A 97 -8.27 -6.11 -3.71
N PHE A 98 -7.71 -6.37 -2.53
CA PHE A 98 -7.97 -7.59 -1.77
C PHE A 98 -9.10 -7.35 -0.77
N TRP A 99 -10.18 -8.14 -0.88
CA TRP A 99 -11.18 -8.21 0.17
C TRP A 99 -10.80 -9.26 1.18
N ILE A 100 -10.57 -8.80 2.42
CA ILE A 100 -10.06 -9.62 3.50
C ILE A 100 -10.87 -9.37 4.77
N ILE A 101 -10.91 -10.35 5.66
CA ILE A 101 -11.56 -10.19 6.95
C ILE A 101 -10.88 -11.05 8.03
N PRO A 102 -10.67 -10.53 9.25
CA PRO A 102 -10.12 -11.35 10.32
C PRO A 102 -11.03 -12.55 10.62
N LYS A 103 -10.42 -13.71 10.90
CA LYS A 103 -11.15 -14.91 11.34
C LYS A 103 -11.65 -14.82 12.80
N LYS A 104 -11.12 -13.85 13.56
CA LYS A 104 -11.50 -13.59 14.96
C LYS A 104 -12.35 -12.32 15.07
N TYR A 105 -12.92 -12.11 16.25
CA TYR A 105 -13.61 -10.87 16.59
C TYR A 105 -12.72 -9.65 16.39
N PHE A 106 -13.32 -8.58 15.90
CA PHE A 106 -12.72 -7.26 15.75
C PHE A 106 -13.72 -6.19 16.19
N LYS A 107 -13.21 -5.03 16.58
CA LYS A 107 -14.00 -3.84 16.88
C LYS A 107 -14.27 -3.06 15.59
N SER A 108 -15.35 -2.30 15.61
CA SER A 108 -15.67 -1.35 14.55
C SER A 108 -16.28 -0.11 15.19
N ASP A 109 -16.07 1.04 14.59
CA ASP A 109 -16.74 2.27 14.98
C ASP A 109 -17.75 2.72 13.92
N THR A 110 -18.85 3.31 14.41
CA THR A 110 -19.98 3.72 13.58
C THR A 110 -19.58 4.73 12.52
N GLN A 111 -18.63 5.63 12.83
CA GLN A 111 -18.23 6.68 11.90
C GLN A 111 -17.51 6.08 10.68
N SER A 112 -16.55 5.18 10.89
CA SER A 112 -15.86 4.47 9.81
C SER A 112 -16.81 3.60 8.99
N LEU A 113 -17.75 2.87 9.61
CA LEU A 113 -18.73 2.08 8.87
C LEU A 113 -19.64 2.95 7.98
N LEU A 114 -20.17 4.04 8.52
CA LEU A 114 -21.01 4.97 7.77
C LEU A 114 -20.24 5.66 6.65
N PHE A 115 -18.97 5.99 6.89
CA PHE A 115 -18.08 6.56 5.88
C PHE A 115 -17.84 5.60 4.72
N LEU A 116 -17.54 4.33 5.01
CA LEU A 116 -17.40 3.30 3.98
C LEU A 116 -18.72 3.12 3.20
N LEU A 117 -19.87 3.09 3.89
CA LEU A 117 -21.18 3.02 3.24
C LEU A 117 -21.43 4.20 2.30
N SER A 118 -21.08 5.43 2.70
CA SER A 118 -21.25 6.62 1.85
C SER A 118 -20.36 6.62 0.61
N HIS A 119 -19.33 5.77 0.57
CA HIS A 119 -18.43 5.58 -0.57
C HIS A 119 -18.64 4.25 -1.30
N ASN A 120 -19.87 3.73 -1.26
CA ASN A 120 -20.30 2.53 -1.98
C ASN A 120 -19.63 1.21 -1.54
N PHE A 121 -19.04 1.15 -0.34
CA PHE A 121 -18.54 -0.09 0.20
C PHE A 121 -19.68 -1.09 0.40
N SER A 122 -19.62 -2.22 -0.32
CA SER A 122 -20.65 -3.28 -0.26
C SER A 122 -20.33 -4.27 0.87
N PHE A 123 -20.78 -4.00 2.10
CA PHE A 123 -20.53 -4.86 3.26
C PHE A 123 -21.07 -6.28 3.08
N ASP A 124 -22.23 -6.44 2.45
CA ASP A 124 -22.84 -7.73 2.11
C ASP A 124 -21.88 -8.58 1.25
N LYS A 125 -21.40 -8.02 0.15
CA LYS A 125 -20.49 -8.71 -0.79
C LYS A 125 -19.12 -8.94 -0.16
N HIS A 126 -18.64 -7.99 0.63
CA HIS A 126 -17.38 -8.09 1.35
C HIS A 126 -17.43 -9.26 2.34
N LEU A 127 -18.41 -9.29 3.24
CA LEU A 127 -18.58 -10.39 4.20
C LEU A 127 -18.73 -11.75 3.50
N GLU A 128 -19.45 -11.81 2.39
CA GLU A 128 -19.66 -13.05 1.64
C GLU A 128 -18.38 -13.56 0.96
N LYS A 129 -17.53 -12.67 0.42
CA LYS A 129 -16.44 -13.04 -0.51
C LYS A 129 -15.05 -12.89 0.07
N SER A 130 -14.88 -12.17 1.17
CA SER A 130 -13.57 -11.88 1.76
C SER A 130 -12.76 -13.14 2.08
N ILE A 131 -11.46 -13.03 1.88
CA ILE A 131 -10.48 -14.02 2.31
C ILE A 131 -10.35 -13.87 3.82
N GLN A 132 -10.67 -14.93 4.57
CA GLN A 132 -10.41 -14.94 6.01
C GLN A 132 -8.90 -15.00 6.24
N PHE A 133 -8.41 -14.35 7.29
CA PHE A 133 -6.99 -14.40 7.62
C PHE A 133 -6.72 -14.50 9.12
N LEU A 134 -5.50 -14.96 9.42
CA LEU A 134 -4.87 -14.96 10.73
C LEU A 134 -3.41 -14.50 10.56
N PRO A 135 -2.83 -13.78 11.53
CA PRO A 135 -1.41 -13.46 11.49
C PRO A 135 -0.52 -14.72 11.50
N GLU A 136 0.71 -14.62 10.99
CA GLU A 136 1.60 -15.76 10.75
C GLU A 136 1.82 -16.65 11.97
N ASN A 137 2.07 -16.07 13.14
CA ASN A 137 2.30 -16.80 14.38
C ASN A 137 1.15 -17.80 14.67
N ARG A 138 -0.09 -17.42 14.37
CA ARG A 138 -1.28 -18.24 14.58
C ARG A 138 -1.53 -19.26 13.46
N ILE A 139 -1.00 -19.03 12.27
CA ILE A 139 -1.03 -20.04 11.20
C ILE A 139 -0.07 -21.19 11.55
N LYS A 140 1.11 -20.88 12.10
CA LYS A 140 2.10 -21.88 12.52
C LYS A 140 1.58 -22.79 13.63
N GLU A 141 0.97 -22.21 14.68
CA GLU A 141 0.32 -22.96 15.77
C GLU A 141 -0.68 -24.01 15.22
N LYS A 142 -1.50 -23.64 14.22
CA LYS A 142 -2.49 -24.53 13.61
C LYS A 142 -1.90 -25.62 12.71
N LYS A 143 -0.72 -25.40 12.14
CA LYS A 143 -0.05 -26.39 11.27
C LYS A 143 0.61 -27.48 12.10
N GLU A 144 1.22 -27.12 13.23
CA GLU A 144 1.75 -28.06 14.21
C GLU A 144 0.64 -29.01 14.74
N GLU A 145 -0.60 -28.52 14.84
CA GLU A 145 -1.77 -29.34 15.20
C GLU A 145 -2.29 -30.26 14.08
N LYS A 146 -1.87 -30.06 12.81
CA LYS A 146 -2.49 -30.66 11.61
C LYS A 146 -1.53 -31.45 10.72
N GLU A 147 -0.36 -31.87 11.21
CA GLU A 147 0.62 -32.63 10.42
C GLU A 147 0.16 -34.06 10.04
N LYS A 148 -0.87 -34.20 9.20
CA LYS A 148 -1.19 -35.36 8.34
C LYS A 148 -2.12 -34.91 7.21
N GLU A 149 -1.58 -34.54 6.05
CA GLU A 149 -2.11 -34.76 4.69
C GLU A 149 -1.52 -33.76 3.68
N ASN A 150 -1.43 -34.20 2.42
CA ASN A 150 -1.00 -33.41 1.25
C ASN A 150 -2.07 -32.34 0.94
N SER A 151 -2.19 -31.31 1.78
CA SER A 151 -3.27 -30.31 1.66
C SER A 151 -2.90 -29.16 0.73
N GLU A 152 -3.80 -28.85 -0.20
CA GLU A 152 -3.79 -27.64 -1.02
C GLU A 152 -3.62 -26.38 -0.15
N ILE A 153 -2.83 -25.40 -0.61
CA ILE A 153 -2.58 -24.15 0.13
C ILE A 153 -3.91 -23.43 0.35
N LEU A 154 -4.29 -23.20 1.60
CA LEU A 154 -5.52 -22.49 1.94
C LEU A 154 -5.43 -21.02 1.50
N PRO A 155 -6.56 -20.38 1.12
CA PRO A 155 -6.61 -18.96 0.77
C PRO A 155 -5.96 -18.03 1.80
N GLU A 156 -6.12 -18.33 3.10
CA GLU A 156 -5.56 -17.56 4.22
C GLU A 156 -4.02 -17.64 4.27
N GLU A 157 -3.45 -18.79 3.93
CA GLU A 157 -2.00 -18.98 3.85
C GLU A 157 -1.42 -18.34 2.60
N LEU A 158 -2.11 -18.47 1.47
CA LEU A 158 -1.69 -17.85 0.22
C LEU A 158 -1.70 -16.32 0.33
N LEU A 159 -2.69 -15.74 1.03
CA LEU A 159 -2.72 -14.31 1.31
C LEU A 159 -1.47 -13.86 2.07
N LEU A 160 -1.11 -14.53 3.17
CA LEU A 160 0.11 -14.24 3.93
C LEU A 160 1.36 -14.31 3.06
N ILE A 161 1.49 -15.38 2.25
CA ILE A 161 2.61 -15.55 1.34
C ILE A 161 2.69 -14.40 0.34
N LEU A 162 1.58 -14.03 -0.29
CA LEU A 162 1.52 -12.92 -1.24
C LEU A 162 1.88 -11.58 -0.58
N MET A 163 1.37 -11.28 0.61
CA MET A 163 1.71 -10.03 1.30
C MET A 163 3.21 -9.95 1.61
N LYS A 164 3.82 -11.04 2.07
CA LYS A 164 5.27 -11.11 2.27
C LYS A 164 6.05 -10.95 0.98
N GLU A 165 5.64 -11.65 -0.07
CA GLU A 165 6.25 -11.52 -1.39
C GLU A 165 6.20 -10.06 -1.82
N ILE A 166 5.04 -9.39 -1.76
CA ILE A 166 4.84 -8.02 -2.22
C ILE A 166 5.65 -6.99 -1.41
N PHE A 167 5.49 -6.94 -0.09
CA PHE A 167 6.08 -5.89 0.74
C PHE A 167 7.60 -6.04 0.96
N ILE A 168 8.14 -7.25 0.76
CA ILE A 168 9.56 -7.57 1.01
C ILE A 168 10.25 -7.97 -0.32
N THR A 169 9.67 -7.60 -1.48
CA THR A 169 10.22 -7.97 -2.79
C THR A 169 11.62 -7.38 -2.99
N LYS A 170 12.54 -8.25 -3.44
CA LYS A 170 13.85 -7.89 -3.96
C LYS A 170 14.00 -8.37 -5.40
N LYS A 171 14.51 -7.49 -6.25
CA LYS A 171 14.97 -7.80 -7.62
C LYS A 171 16.47 -8.03 -7.60
N GLU A 172 16.95 -9.09 -8.23
CA GLU A 172 18.37 -9.44 -8.27
C GLU A 172 19.27 -8.26 -8.70
N LYS A 173 18.83 -7.50 -9.71
CA LYS A 173 19.60 -6.38 -10.28
C LYS A 173 19.24 -5.00 -9.73
N LYS A 174 18.01 -4.81 -9.24
CA LYS A 174 17.51 -3.49 -8.77
C LYS A 174 17.50 -3.34 -7.25
N GLY A 175 17.71 -4.42 -6.49
CA GLY A 175 17.58 -4.41 -5.03
C GLY A 175 16.11 -4.42 -4.60
N PHE A 176 15.81 -3.80 -3.47
CA PHE A 176 14.43 -3.67 -3.00
C PHE A 176 13.55 -2.92 -4.00
N VAL A 177 12.31 -3.36 -4.17
CA VAL A 177 11.32 -2.61 -4.93
C VAL A 177 10.74 -1.52 -4.03
N PRO A 178 10.70 -0.24 -4.46
CA PRO A 178 10.09 0.82 -3.67
C PRO A 178 8.62 0.54 -3.33
N ILE A 179 8.24 0.78 -2.09
CA ILE A 179 6.86 0.71 -1.59
C ILE A 179 6.37 2.13 -1.33
N VAL A 180 5.16 2.43 -1.77
CA VAL A 180 4.63 3.79 -1.78
C VAL A 180 3.24 3.84 -1.16
N GLY A 181 3.02 4.78 -0.26
CA GLY A 181 1.70 5.04 0.31
C GLY A 181 1.36 6.53 0.35
N HIS A 182 0.19 6.87 0.86
CA HIS A 182 -0.23 8.25 1.12
C HIS A 182 -0.68 8.37 2.57
N ASN A 183 0.06 9.10 3.40
CA ASN A 183 -0.17 9.14 4.85
C ASN A 183 -0.21 7.73 5.48
N ALA A 184 0.64 6.83 4.99
CA ALA A 184 0.47 5.38 5.10
C ALA A 184 1.13 4.76 6.35
N LEU A 185 1.52 5.58 7.33
CA LEU A 185 2.08 5.07 8.57
C LEU A 185 1.09 4.16 9.28
N TYR A 186 -0.18 4.57 9.35
CA TYR A 186 -1.22 3.81 10.01
C TYR A 186 -1.51 2.48 9.28
N ASP A 187 -1.57 2.52 7.95
CA ASP A 187 -1.70 1.36 7.07
C ASP A 187 -0.61 0.32 7.33
N LEU A 188 0.64 0.75 7.50
CA LEU A 188 1.74 -0.18 7.81
C LEU A 188 1.53 -0.90 9.13
N TYR A 189 1.07 -0.24 10.18
CA TYR A 189 0.81 -0.93 11.44
C TYR A 189 -0.27 -1.99 11.28
N PHE A 190 -1.32 -1.73 10.51
CA PHE A 190 -2.33 -2.74 10.22
C PHE A 190 -1.78 -3.89 9.37
N VAL A 191 -1.09 -3.60 8.26
CA VAL A 191 -0.51 -4.61 7.39
C VAL A 191 0.46 -5.50 8.17
N TYR A 192 1.39 -4.92 8.94
CA TYR A 192 2.32 -5.71 9.74
C TYR A 192 1.56 -6.54 10.78
N GLN A 193 0.79 -5.91 11.66
CA GLN A 193 0.14 -6.57 12.78
C GLN A 193 -0.87 -7.65 12.37
N GLN A 194 -1.60 -7.44 11.27
CA GLN A 194 -2.71 -8.31 10.88
C GLN A 194 -2.34 -9.33 9.81
N LEU A 195 -1.44 -8.97 8.88
CA LEU A 195 -1.11 -9.81 7.73
C LEU A 195 0.29 -10.37 7.76
N LEU A 196 1.24 -9.80 8.52
CA LEU A 196 2.61 -10.29 8.57
C LEU A 196 2.90 -10.97 9.91
N ASN A 197 3.10 -10.22 10.99
CA ASN A 197 3.44 -10.75 12.31
C ASN A 197 3.16 -9.73 13.42
N ASP A 198 3.29 -10.14 14.68
CA ASP A 198 3.24 -9.21 15.80
C ASP A 198 4.34 -8.14 15.68
N ILE A 199 3.94 -6.89 15.90
CA ILE A 199 4.85 -5.74 15.87
C ILE A 199 5.69 -5.74 17.16
N PRO A 200 7.04 -5.69 17.05
CA PRO A 200 7.92 -5.63 18.22
C PRO A 200 7.94 -4.23 18.86
N ASP A 201 8.82 -3.98 19.83
CA ASP A 201 9.00 -2.63 20.37
C ASP A 201 9.45 -1.61 19.29
N PHE A 202 9.30 -0.32 19.60
CA PHE A 202 9.53 0.75 18.63
C PHE A 202 10.89 0.68 17.95
N SER A 203 11.98 0.48 18.71
CA SER A 203 13.34 0.42 18.17
C SER A 203 13.52 -0.79 17.25
N SER A 204 13.06 -1.96 17.70
CA SER A 204 13.08 -3.18 16.90
C SER A 204 12.20 -3.09 15.65
N PHE A 205 11.07 -2.38 15.73
CA PHE A 205 10.17 -2.19 14.60
C PHE A 205 10.80 -1.28 13.54
N MET A 206 11.44 -0.19 13.96
CA MET A 206 12.19 0.65 13.04
C MET A 206 13.29 -0.13 12.33
N LYS A 207 14.07 -0.93 13.08
CA LYS A 207 15.08 -1.82 12.49
C LYS A 207 14.48 -2.82 11.50
N LEU A 208 13.33 -3.40 11.82
CA LEU A 208 12.63 -4.31 10.92
C LEU A 208 12.21 -3.62 9.61
N LEU A 209 11.69 -2.38 9.68
CA LEU A 209 11.34 -1.60 8.51
C LEU A 209 12.57 -1.31 7.65
N ASP A 210 13.68 -0.88 8.26
CA ASP A 210 14.96 -0.65 7.57
C ASP A 210 15.47 -1.92 6.85
N GLU A 211 15.26 -3.10 7.44
CA GLU A 211 15.74 -4.38 6.89
C GLU A 211 14.81 -4.98 5.83
N THR A 212 13.51 -4.71 5.88
CA THR A 212 12.50 -5.36 5.03
C THR A 212 11.93 -4.45 3.96
N MET A 213 11.88 -3.14 4.20
CA MET A 213 11.28 -2.15 3.31
C MET A 213 12.04 -0.81 3.36
N PRO A 214 13.35 -0.78 3.06
CA PRO A 214 14.18 0.42 3.16
C PRO A 214 13.84 1.51 2.14
N LEU A 215 13.03 1.21 1.12
CA LEU A 215 12.62 2.14 0.08
C LEU A 215 11.12 2.44 0.20
N PHE A 216 10.73 3.02 1.33
CA PHE A 216 9.37 3.47 1.55
C PHE A 216 9.19 4.95 1.27
N PHE A 217 8.15 5.32 0.53
CA PHE A 217 7.85 6.70 0.19
C PHE A 217 6.40 7.07 0.53
N ASP A 218 6.23 8.19 1.22
CA ASP A 218 4.90 8.75 1.49
C ASP A 218 4.63 9.94 0.58
N THR A 219 3.62 9.81 -0.27
CA THR A 219 3.27 10.85 -1.25
C THR A 219 2.72 12.12 -0.62
N LYS A 220 2.07 12.04 0.55
CA LYS A 220 1.63 13.24 1.27
C LYS A 220 2.83 14.08 1.65
N TYR A 221 3.86 13.44 2.20
CA TYR A 221 5.09 14.11 2.58
C TYR A 221 5.85 14.65 1.36
N LEU A 222 6.06 13.82 0.33
CA LEU A 222 6.73 14.23 -0.90
C LEU A 222 6.06 15.41 -1.60
N SER A 223 4.72 15.45 -1.56
CA SER A 223 3.95 16.50 -2.26
C SER A 223 4.31 17.91 -1.78
N SER A 224 4.70 18.08 -0.51
CA SER A 224 5.07 19.38 0.07
C SER A 224 6.25 20.07 -0.63
N SER A 225 7.10 19.30 -1.32
CA SER A 225 8.27 19.81 -2.03
C SER A 225 7.96 20.25 -3.47
N PHE A 226 6.79 19.88 -4.01
CA PHE A 226 6.42 20.13 -5.41
C PHE A 226 5.12 20.92 -5.56
N LEU A 227 4.25 20.87 -4.56
CA LEU A 227 2.94 21.49 -4.58
C LEU A 227 2.89 22.59 -3.52
N SER A 228 2.61 23.82 -3.94
CA SER A 228 2.28 24.93 -3.04
C SER A 228 0.82 24.84 -2.59
N ILE A 229 0.45 23.74 -1.92
CA ILE A 229 -0.92 23.46 -1.46
C ILE A 229 -0.87 23.15 0.05
N PRO A 230 -1.88 23.57 0.85
CA PRO A 230 -1.85 23.41 2.32
C PRO A 230 -1.62 21.98 2.80
N ALA A 231 -1.04 21.83 4.00
CA ALA A 231 -0.72 20.53 4.63
C ALA A 231 -1.93 19.57 4.82
N PHE A 232 -3.15 20.07 4.64
CA PHE A 232 -4.40 19.28 4.65
C PHE A 232 -4.70 18.58 3.32
N LEU A 233 -3.77 18.55 2.37
CA LEU A 233 -3.85 17.81 1.11
C LEU A 233 -4.41 16.40 1.33
N HIS A 234 -5.63 16.18 0.89
CA HIS A 234 -6.19 14.86 0.72
C HIS A 234 -5.63 14.26 -0.58
N LEU A 235 -5.61 12.93 -0.66
CA LEU A 235 -5.11 12.20 -1.82
C LEU A 235 -5.67 12.70 -3.18
N PRO A 236 -6.96 13.08 -3.32
CA PRO A 236 -7.47 13.65 -4.56
C PRO A 236 -6.75 14.93 -5.03
N ASP A 237 -6.37 15.80 -4.09
CA ASP A 237 -5.73 17.07 -4.39
C ASP A 237 -4.26 16.88 -4.80
N VAL A 238 -3.57 15.96 -4.12
CA VAL A 238 -2.21 15.55 -4.51
C VAL A 238 -2.21 14.97 -5.91
N TYR A 239 -3.15 14.08 -6.21
CA TYR A 239 -3.28 13.47 -7.53
C TYR A 239 -3.56 14.50 -8.63
N ARG A 240 -4.54 15.39 -8.42
CA ARG A 240 -4.83 16.48 -9.37
C ARG A 240 -3.61 17.37 -9.62
N GLY A 241 -2.91 17.77 -8.56
CA GLY A 241 -1.70 18.57 -8.65
C GLY A 241 -0.60 17.87 -9.46
N ALA A 242 -0.35 16.58 -9.17
CA ALA A 242 0.63 15.78 -9.90
C ALA A 242 0.26 15.67 -11.39
N ILE A 243 -0.99 15.33 -11.72
CA ILE A 243 -1.45 15.22 -13.11
C ILE A 243 -1.29 16.52 -13.88
N ASN A 244 -1.59 17.68 -13.26
CA ASN A 244 -1.37 18.97 -13.89
C ASN A 244 0.13 19.20 -14.19
N ILE A 245 1.02 18.88 -13.26
CA ILE A 245 2.47 18.96 -13.50
C ILE A 245 2.89 18.06 -14.68
N ASN A 246 2.39 16.82 -14.73
CA ASN A 246 2.73 15.91 -15.82
C ASN A 246 2.25 16.45 -17.18
N LYS A 247 1.06 17.05 -17.24
CA LYS A 247 0.54 17.69 -18.46
C LYS A 247 1.39 18.88 -18.90
N GLU A 248 1.79 19.73 -17.96
CA GLU A 248 2.60 20.92 -18.26
C GLU A 248 4.03 20.57 -18.70
N LYS A 249 4.65 19.58 -18.05
CA LYS A 249 6.04 19.19 -18.31
C LYS A 249 6.19 18.07 -19.32
N ASN A 250 5.09 17.41 -19.70
CA ASN A 250 5.06 16.25 -20.59
C ASN A 250 6.08 15.18 -20.21
N LEU A 251 6.07 14.74 -18.93
CA LEU A 251 7.11 13.83 -18.40
C LEU A 251 6.99 12.44 -19.02
N PHE A 252 5.77 11.91 -19.09
CA PHE A 252 5.45 10.63 -19.71
C PHE A 252 3.95 10.50 -20.00
N GLU A 253 3.59 9.58 -20.88
CA GLU A 253 2.21 9.23 -21.17
C GLU A 253 1.65 8.33 -20.05
N ILE A 254 0.46 8.68 -19.55
CA ILE A 254 -0.27 7.89 -18.56
C ILE A 254 -1.30 7.04 -19.30
N VAL A 255 -1.23 5.73 -19.09
CA VAL A 255 -2.28 4.80 -19.52
C VAL A 255 -3.31 4.73 -18.39
N GLU A 256 -4.41 5.46 -18.52
CA GLU A 256 -5.46 5.50 -17.51
C GLU A 256 -6.21 4.17 -17.39
N MET A 257 -6.84 3.97 -16.24
CA MET A 257 -7.67 2.80 -15.95
C MET A 257 -9.11 3.02 -16.40
N GLU A 258 -9.65 2.11 -17.20
CA GLU A 258 -11.10 2.03 -17.42
C GLU A 258 -11.74 1.28 -16.23
N THR A 259 -12.23 2.03 -15.25
CA THR A 259 -12.90 1.48 -14.05
C THR A 259 -14.11 2.30 -13.66
N ASN A 260 -15.08 1.66 -13.00
CA ASN A 260 -16.21 2.31 -12.33
C ASN A 260 -15.95 2.54 -10.82
N THR A 261 -14.74 2.25 -10.33
CA THR A 261 -14.34 2.50 -8.94
C THR A 261 -13.97 3.97 -8.73
N SER A 262 -14.08 4.44 -7.49
CA SER A 262 -13.79 5.82 -7.08
C SER A 262 -12.90 5.85 -5.83
N TYR A 263 -12.59 7.05 -5.35
CA TYR A 263 -11.92 7.25 -4.05
C TYR A 263 -12.60 6.50 -2.91
N HIS A 264 -11.81 6.14 -1.89
CA HIS A 264 -12.24 5.31 -0.76
C HIS A 264 -12.60 3.86 -1.14
N ASP A 265 -11.96 3.39 -2.22
CA ASP A 265 -11.66 1.99 -2.49
C ASP A 265 -10.15 1.86 -2.45
N ALA A 266 -9.63 0.97 -1.59
CA ALA A 266 -8.19 0.85 -1.37
C ALA A 266 -7.40 0.63 -2.67
N GLY A 267 -7.97 -0.11 -3.64
CA GLY A 267 -7.32 -0.33 -4.93
C GLY A 267 -7.21 0.96 -5.74
N TYR A 268 -8.28 1.75 -5.79
CA TYR A 268 -8.27 3.03 -6.50
C TYR A 268 -7.36 4.05 -5.82
N ASP A 269 -7.35 4.09 -4.48
CA ASP A 269 -6.50 4.99 -3.70
C ASP A 269 -5.01 4.63 -3.83
N SER A 270 -4.69 3.33 -3.89
CA SER A 270 -3.37 2.83 -4.30
C SER A 270 -3.00 3.29 -5.72
N TYR A 271 -3.92 3.17 -6.69
CA TYR A 271 -3.71 3.60 -8.08
C TYR A 271 -3.34 5.10 -8.17
N VAL A 272 -4.13 5.99 -7.57
CA VAL A 272 -3.86 7.44 -7.62
C VAL A 272 -2.59 7.82 -6.84
N THR A 273 -2.30 7.12 -5.74
CA THR A 273 -1.07 7.26 -4.96
C THR A 273 0.15 6.98 -5.83
N GLY A 274 0.15 5.85 -6.54
CA GLY A 274 1.29 5.46 -7.36
C GLY A 274 1.54 6.38 -8.56
N PHE A 275 0.49 6.84 -9.25
CA PHE A 275 0.66 7.83 -10.32
C PHE A 275 1.22 9.16 -9.81
N SER A 276 0.76 9.62 -8.64
CA SER A 276 1.30 10.82 -7.99
C SER A 276 2.78 10.67 -7.70
N PHE A 277 3.18 9.53 -7.13
CA PHE A 277 4.58 9.23 -6.84
C PHE A 277 5.45 9.18 -8.10
N ALA A 278 5.00 8.51 -9.17
CA ALA A 278 5.78 8.43 -10.40
C ALA A 278 6.13 9.81 -10.96
N ILE A 279 5.18 10.75 -10.89
CA ILE A 279 5.38 12.12 -11.34
C ILE A 279 6.39 12.83 -10.44
N PHE A 280 6.20 12.80 -9.12
CA PHE A 280 7.15 13.41 -8.18
C PHE A 280 8.55 12.82 -8.31
N ARG A 281 8.67 11.50 -8.54
CA ARG A 281 9.94 10.81 -8.77
C ARG A 281 10.70 11.36 -9.98
N GLU A 282 10.03 11.69 -11.08
CA GLU A 282 10.69 12.29 -12.25
C GLU A 282 11.14 13.75 -11.99
N LEU A 283 10.55 14.44 -11.02
CA LEU A 283 10.97 15.79 -10.60
C LEU A 283 12.17 15.76 -9.65
N ILE A 284 12.34 14.68 -8.90
CA ILE A 284 13.47 14.53 -7.98
C ILE A 284 14.73 14.18 -8.78
N SER A 285 15.79 15.00 -8.69
CA SER A 285 17.09 14.63 -9.24
C SER A 285 17.59 13.33 -8.59
N LYS A 286 18.27 12.45 -9.35
CA LYS A 286 18.75 11.15 -8.86
C LYS A 286 19.60 11.22 -7.57
N GLU A 287 20.20 12.38 -7.27
CA GLU A 287 20.97 12.63 -6.03
C GLU A 287 20.09 12.95 -4.81
N ASN A 288 18.91 13.57 -5.01
CA ASN A 288 18.01 13.94 -3.93
C ASN A 288 17.17 12.77 -3.41
N LEU A 289 16.83 11.80 -4.27
CA LEU A 289 16.14 10.57 -3.85
C LEU A 289 16.94 9.80 -2.79
N LYS A 290 18.27 9.71 -2.92
CA LYS A 290 19.15 9.03 -1.94
C LYS A 290 19.30 9.77 -0.61
N LYS A 291 19.06 11.08 -0.58
CA LYS A 291 19.02 11.87 0.66
C LYS A 291 17.64 11.82 1.31
N SER A 292 16.58 11.68 0.51
CA SER A 292 15.20 11.53 0.97
C SER A 292 14.85 10.10 1.43
N THR A 293 15.73 9.12 1.19
CA THR A 293 15.51 7.69 1.49
C THR A 293 15.88 7.26 2.91
N LYS A 294 16.27 8.17 3.80
CA LYS A 294 16.36 7.83 5.22
C LYS A 294 15.04 8.24 5.88
N HIS A 295 14.20 7.27 6.22
CA HIS A 295 13.60 7.42 7.54
C HIS A 295 12.50 8.49 7.68
N PHE A 296 11.74 8.90 6.65
CA PHE A 296 10.62 9.86 6.84
C PHE A 296 9.43 9.27 7.62
N PHE A 297 9.66 8.25 8.43
CA PHE A 297 8.61 7.61 9.22
C PHE A 297 8.30 8.35 10.51
N PHE A 298 9.28 8.98 11.17
CA PHE A 298 9.06 9.49 12.53
C PHE A 298 9.86 10.73 12.92
N GLY A 299 11.12 10.88 12.49
CA GLY A 299 11.95 12.03 12.87
C GLY A 299 11.33 13.36 12.43
N ASP A 300 11.08 13.52 11.14
CA ASP A 300 10.48 14.77 10.64
C ASP A 300 8.98 14.91 10.99
N PHE A 301 8.29 13.83 11.36
CA PHE A 301 6.89 13.87 11.82
C PHE A 301 6.75 14.43 13.25
N PHE A 302 7.76 14.22 14.11
CA PHE A 302 7.78 14.70 15.49
C PHE A 302 8.63 15.95 15.72
N PHE A 303 9.60 16.23 14.85
CA PHE A 303 10.53 17.34 15.02
C PHE A 303 10.21 18.58 14.16
N GLN A 304 9.14 18.55 13.34
CA GLN A 304 8.76 19.71 12.51
C GLN A 304 8.17 20.90 13.29
N ASP A 305 7.70 20.72 14.52
CA ASP A 305 7.16 21.81 15.37
C ASP A 305 8.16 22.37 16.40
N LYS A 306 9.47 22.15 16.22
CA LYS A 306 10.51 22.88 16.96
C LYS A 306 11.17 23.94 16.09
N LYS A 307 10.41 24.94 15.69
CA LYS A 307 10.91 26.29 15.40
C LYS A 307 9.99 27.34 15.99
#